data_AF-A0A973YMF3-F1
#
_entry.id   AF-A0A973YMF3-F1
#
_cell.length_a   1.000
_cell.length_b   1.000
_cell.length_c   1.000
_cell.angle_alpha   90.00
_cell.angle_beta   90.00
_cell.angle_gamma   90.00
#
_symmetry.space_group_name_H-M   'P 1'
#
loop_
_entity.id
_entity.type
_entity.pdbx_description
1 polymer ?
#
loop_
_entity_poly.entity_id
_entity_poly.type
_entity_poly.pdbx_seq_one_letter_code
_entity_poly.pdbx_strand_id
1 'polypeptide(L)' 'GFLLVTRRLADGVTGISVKRRPSKTEFNEDDVNAWTPGAVGERAVSDKKLRRAARDAIAGTNVVDTPEVTN' A
#
# COMPACT_ATOMS: atom_id res chain seq x y z
N GLY A 1 16.39 -9.87 -23.16
CA GLY A 1 15.58 -11.02 -22.68
C GLY A 1 16.50 -12.01 -21.98
N PHE A 2 15.94 -12.91 -21.17
CA PHE A 2 16.72 -13.94 -20.47
C PHE A 2 16.54 -15.30 -21.14
N LEU A 3 17.61 -16.08 -21.22
CA LEU A 3 17.58 -17.47 -21.66
C LEU A 3 17.52 -18.38 -20.43
N LEU A 4 16.60 -19.34 -20.43
CA LEU A 4 16.49 -20.38 -19.41
C LEU A 4 16.65 -21.75 -20.06
N VAL A 5 17.40 -22.64 -19.40
CA VAL A 5 17.60 -24.04 -19.82
C VAL A 5 17.26 -24.95 -18.65
N THR A 6 16.56 -26.05 -18.92
CA THR A 6 16.16 -27.04 -17.89
C THR A 6 16.44 -28.46 -18.38
N ARG A 7 16.41 -29.45 -17.46
CA ARG A 7 16.56 -30.87 -17.76
C ARG A 7 15.39 -31.66 -17.17
N ARG A 8 15.03 -32.78 -17.82
CA ARG A 8 13.96 -33.69 -17.37
C ARG A 8 14.40 -34.44 -16.11
N LEU A 9 13.48 -34.60 -15.15
CA LEU A 9 13.66 -35.45 -13.98
C LEU A 9 13.53 -36.94 -14.34
N ALA A 10 14.19 -37.82 -13.58
CA ALA A 10 14.01 -39.25 -13.72
C ALA A 10 12.57 -39.68 -13.36
N ASP A 11 12.14 -40.83 -13.87
CA ASP A 11 10.78 -41.32 -13.63
C ASP A 11 10.58 -41.61 -12.13
N GLY A 12 9.43 -41.19 -11.60
CA GLY A 12 9.09 -41.29 -10.16
C GLY A 12 9.67 -40.17 -9.28
N VAL A 13 10.51 -39.27 -9.80
CA VAL A 13 11.07 -38.16 -9.02
C VAL A 13 10.09 -36.99 -8.95
N THR A 14 9.70 -36.61 -7.74
CA THR A 14 8.90 -35.40 -7.52
C THR A 14 9.79 -34.17 -7.57
N GLY A 15 9.40 -33.17 -8.37
CA GLY A 15 10.09 -31.89 -8.44
C GLY A 15 10.00 -31.08 -7.15
N ILE A 16 10.87 -30.09 -7.01
CA ILE A 16 10.81 -29.15 -5.87
C ILE A 16 9.46 -28.44 -5.91
N SER A 17 8.68 -28.58 -4.84
CA SER A 17 7.42 -27.86 -4.70
C SER A 17 7.70 -26.39 -4.39
N VAL A 18 7.05 -25.49 -5.13
CA VAL A 18 7.10 -24.07 -4.82
C VAL A 18 6.27 -23.84 -3.56
N LYS A 19 6.94 -23.75 -2.40
CA LYS A 19 6.28 -23.32 -1.18
C LYS A 19 5.91 -21.85 -1.33
N ARG A 20 4.63 -21.57 -1.59
CA ARG A 20 4.11 -20.21 -1.46
C ARG A 20 4.36 -19.79 -0.02
N ARG A 21 5.12 -18.71 0.16
CA ARG A 21 5.18 -18.06 1.47
C ARG A 21 3.74 -17.65 1.81
N PRO A 22 3.26 -17.90 3.04
CA PRO A 22 2.06 -17.24 3.52
C PRO A 22 2.21 -15.75 3.22
N SER A 23 1.13 -15.11 2.77
CA SER A 23 1.13 -13.66 2.61
C SER A 23 1.57 -13.07 3.95
N LYS A 24 2.54 -12.15 3.92
CA LYS A 24 3.04 -11.44 5.10
C LYS A 24 1.94 -10.50 5.59
N THR A 25 0.91 -11.07 6.19
CA THR A 25 -0.31 -10.37 6.62
C THR A 25 -0.61 -10.63 8.10
N GLU A 26 0.07 -11.61 8.72
CA GLU A 26 0.00 -11.84 10.15
C GLU A 26 1.05 -10.97 10.84
N PHE A 27 0.64 -9.75 11.21
CA PHE A 27 1.39 -8.89 12.13
C PHE A 27 0.72 -8.96 13.50
N ASN A 28 1.52 -8.94 14.58
CA ASN A 28 0.94 -8.83 15.91
C ASN A 28 0.25 -7.46 16.06
N GLU A 29 -0.81 -7.38 16.85
CA GLU A 29 -1.50 -6.13 17.16
C GLU A 29 -0.54 -5.10 17.76
N ASP A 30 0.41 -5.54 18.59
CA ASP A 30 1.46 -4.68 19.15
C ASP A 30 2.34 -4.05 18.06
N ASP A 31 2.71 -4.83 17.04
CA ASP A 31 3.53 -4.36 15.92
C ASP A 31 2.77 -3.33 15.08
N VAL A 32 1.48 -3.58 14.83
CA VAL A 32 0.62 -2.64 14.07
C VAL A 32 0.44 -1.34 14.84
N ASN A 33 0.18 -1.42 16.15
CA ASN A 33 -0.01 -0.25 17.00
C ASN A 33 1.24 0.62 17.10
N ALA A 34 2.43 0.01 17.13
CA ALA A 34 3.71 0.72 17.16
C ALA A 34 3.96 1.63 15.94
N TRP A 35 3.29 1.35 14.81
CA TRP A 35 3.44 2.11 13.57
C TRP A 35 2.27 3.06 13.27
N THR A 36 1.42 3.33 14.26
CA THR A 36 0.38 4.36 14.10
C THR A 36 0.99 5.77 14.07
N PRO A 37 0.40 6.74 13.35
CA PRO A 37 0.86 8.13 13.34
C PRO A 37 1.07 8.73 14.74
N GLY A 38 0.19 8.37 15.69
CA GLY A 38 0.32 8.75 17.09
C GLY A 38 1.54 8.13 17.78
N ALA A 39 1.81 6.84 17.53
CA ALA A 39 2.97 6.13 18.09
C ALA A 39 4.31 6.61 17.52
N VAL A 40 4.35 7.02 16.24
CA VAL A 40 5.58 7.55 15.59
C VAL A 40 5.81 9.05 15.82
N GLY A 41 4.93 9.71 16.59
CA GLY A 41 5.06 11.13 16.93
C GLY A 41 4.82 12.08 15.76
N GLU A 42 3.97 11.69 14.80
CA GLU A 42 3.58 12.56 13.70
C GLU A 42 2.82 13.79 14.23
N ARG A 43 3.17 14.99 13.75
CA ARG A 43 2.51 16.23 14.16
C ARG A 43 1.24 16.46 13.34
N ALA A 44 0.18 16.91 14.01
CA ALA A 44 -1.04 17.35 13.35
C ALA A 44 -0.76 18.47 12.34
N VAL A 45 -1.43 18.38 11.18
CA VAL A 45 -1.32 19.37 10.12
C VAL A 45 -2.15 20.60 10.48
N SER A 46 -1.56 21.79 10.41
CA SER A 46 -2.27 23.05 10.66
C SER A 46 -3.34 23.36 9.60
N ASP A 47 -4.40 24.07 9.98
CA ASP A 47 -5.47 24.54 9.09
C ASP A 47 -4.98 25.30 7.86
N LYS A 48 -3.91 26.09 8.00
CA LYS A 48 -3.29 26.82 6.87
C LYS A 48 -2.75 25.85 5.81
N LYS A 49 -2.10 24.77 6.24
CA LYS A 49 -1.54 23.76 5.35
C LYS A 49 -2.67 22.94 4.71
N LEU A 50 -3.72 22.62 5.46
CA LEU A 50 -4.92 21.95 4.93
C LEU A 50 -5.58 22.78 3.81
N ARG A 51 -5.84 24.07 4.06
CA ARG A 51 -6.41 24.99 3.04
C ARG A 51 -5.52 25.15 1.81
N ARG A 52 -4.20 25.11 1.97
CA ARG A 52 -3.28 25.14 0.83
C ARG A 52 -3.36 23.84 0.03
N ALA A 53 -3.32 22.69 0.68
CA ALA A 53 -3.43 21.39 0.03
C ALA A 53 -4.76 21.26 -0.75
N ALA A 54 -5.88 21.73 -0.19
CA ALA A 54 -7.17 21.77 -0.88
C ALA A 54 -7.12 22.62 -2.15
N ARG A 55 -6.55 23.84 -2.09
CA ARG A 55 -6.37 24.70 -3.28
C ARG A 55 -5.46 24.07 -4.32
N ASP A 56 -4.36 23.46 -3.90
CA ASP A 56 -3.39 22.82 -4.80
C ASP A 56 -4.02 21.59 -5.50
N ALA A 57 -4.83 20.80 -4.79
CA ALA A 57 -5.56 19.67 -5.36
C ALA A 57 -6.58 20.11 -6.41
N ILE A 58 -7.38 21.14 -6.12
CA ILE A 58 -8.34 21.71 -7.07
C ILE A 58 -7.63 22.25 -8.31
N ALA A 59 -6.53 23.01 -8.14
CA ALA A 59 -5.78 23.59 -9.26
C ALA A 59 -5.17 22.54 -10.21
N GLY A 60 -4.89 21.33 -9.70
CA GLY A 60 -4.41 20.21 -10.50
C GLY A 60 -5.49 19.44 -11.26
N THR A 61 -6.78 19.75 -11.04
CA THR A 61 -7.92 19.06 -11.65
C THR A 61 -8.78 20.04 -12.44
N ASN A 62 -9.35 19.61 -13.57
CA ASN A 62 -10.37 20.39 -14.29
C ASN A 62 -11.77 20.23 -13.68
N VAL A 63 -11.87 19.81 -12.42
CA VAL A 63 -13.13 19.50 -11.75
C VAL A 63 -13.66 20.77 -11.08
N VAL A 64 -14.90 21.12 -11.38
CA VAL A 64 -15.64 22.19 -10.70
C VAL A 64 -16.35 21.55 -9.50
N ASP A 65 -15.88 21.83 -8.28
CA ASP A 65 -16.58 21.43 -7.05
C ASP A 65 -17.91 22.20 -6.98
N THR A 66 -18.99 21.54 -7.35
CA THR A 66 -20.36 22.03 -7.10
C THR A 66 -20.79 21.42 -5.78
N PRO A 67 -21.02 22.20 -4.71
CA PRO A 67 -21.46 21.64 -3.44
C PRO A 67 -22.88 21.09 -3.62
N GLU A 68 -23.05 19.77 -3.53
CA GLU A 68 -24.36 19.16 -3.39
C GLU A 68 -24.96 19.57 -2.04
N VAL A 69 -25.94 20.48 -2.12
CA VAL A 69 -26.74 20.89 -0.96
C VAL A 69 -27.66 19.72 -0.61
N THR A 70 -27.30 18.95 0.42
CA THR A 70 -28.22 18.02 1.07
C THR A 70 -28.92 18.77 2.21
N ASN A 71 -30.25 18.87 2.09
CA ASN A 71 -31.13 19.43 3.12
C ASN A 71 -31.29 18.47 4.31
#